data_AF-A0A940HAC6-F1
#
_entry.id   AF-A0A940HAC6-F1
#
_cell.length_a   1.000
_cell.length_b   1.000
_cell.length_c   1.000
_cell.angle_alpha   90.00
_cell.angle_beta   90.00
_cell.angle_gamma   90.00
#
_symmetry.space_group_name_H-M   'P 1'
#
loop_
_entity.id
_entity.type
_entity.pdbx_description
1 polymer ?
#
loop_
_entity_poly.entity_id
_entity_poly.type
_entity_poly.pdbx_seq_one_letter_code
_entity_poly.pdbx_strand_id
1 'polypeptide(L)' 'MTLNAETQPLTVDVLNGEVVMTGPRVAIALQPNAATETARRLLAAADLAAEQAQAPIQVADGGTASNDTV' A
#
# COMPACT_ATOMS: atom_id res chain seq x y z
N MET A 1 15.65 1.70 23.82
CA MET A 1 15.87 2.31 22.50
C MET A 1 14.60 3.05 22.13
N THR A 2 14.63 4.37 22.04
CA THR A 2 13.48 5.21 21.68
C THR A 2 13.50 5.48 20.18
N LEU A 3 12.36 5.29 19.52
CA LEU A 3 12.22 5.52 18.08
C LEU A 3 12.03 7.02 17.82
N ASN A 4 13.05 7.72 17.35
CA ASN A 4 12.91 9.13 16.96
C ASN A 4 12.35 9.21 15.53
N ALA A 5 11.02 9.15 15.42
CA ALA A 5 10.29 9.24 14.15
C ALA A 5 10.39 10.64 13.49
N GLU A 6 10.87 11.66 14.21
CA GLU A 6 10.90 13.04 13.74
C GLU A 6 12.00 13.33 12.71
N THR A 7 13.10 12.57 12.70
CA THR A 7 14.24 12.83 11.81
C THR A 7 14.14 12.10 10.47
N GLN A 8 13.26 11.11 10.35
CA GLN A 8 13.11 10.33 9.13
C GLN A 8 11.69 9.74 9.08
N PRO A 9 10.76 10.34 8.32
CA PRO A 9 9.39 9.85 8.26
C PRO A 9 9.34 8.47 7.59
N LEU A 10 8.37 7.66 8.00
CA LEU A 10 7.99 6.47 7.25
C LEU A 10 7.37 6.92 5.92
N THR A 11 7.99 6.51 4.82
CA THR A 11 7.50 6.78 3.47
C THR A 11 6.87 5.51 2.93
N VAL A 12 5.73 5.64 2.24
CA VAL A 12 5.02 4.53 1.62
C VAL A 12 4.81 4.89 0.15
N ASP A 13 5.42 4.14 -0.74
CA ASP A 13 5.34 4.32 -2.19
C ASP A 13 4.80 3.05 -2.86
N VAL A 14 4.23 3.19 -4.06
CA VAL A 14 3.84 2.06 -4.91
C VAL A 14 4.76 2.04 -6.13
N LEU A 15 5.58 1.00 -6.25
CA LEU A 15 6.56 0.82 -7.32
C LEU A 15 6.29 -0.51 -8.02
N ASN A 16 5.98 -0.49 -9.32
CA ASN A 16 5.69 -1.69 -10.12
C ASN A 16 4.58 -2.60 -9.53
N GLY A 17 3.59 -2.03 -8.85
CA GLY A 17 2.53 -2.77 -8.18
C GLY A 17 2.89 -3.30 -6.78
N GLU A 18 4.12 -3.05 -6.32
CA GLU A 18 4.56 -3.39 -4.97
C GLU A 18 4.48 -2.17 -4.04
N VAL A 19 3.99 -2.38 -2.81
CA VAL A 19 4.00 -1.34 -1.78
C VAL A 19 5.36 -1.37 -1.07
N VAL A 20 6.17 -0.33 -1.27
CA VAL A 20 7.49 -0.19 -0.66
C VAL A 20 7.40 0.78 0.51
N MET A 21 7.76 0.29 1.71
CA MET A 21 7.79 1.09 2.93
C MET A 21 9.24 1.37 3.32
N THR A 22 9.65 2.63 3.30
CA THR A 22 11.04 3.05 3.55
C THR A 22 11.09 4.01 4.74
N GLY A 23 11.90 3.71 5.75
CA GLY A 23 12.00 4.55 6.94
C GLY A 23 12.69 3.86 8.11
N PRO A 24 12.81 4.54 9.27
CA PRO A 24 13.34 3.95 10.48
C PRO A 24 12.48 2.74 10.90
N ARG A 25 13.13 1.68 11.42
CA ARG A 25 12.45 0.45 11.85
C ARG A 25 11.34 0.77 12.86
N VAL A 26 10.08 0.81 12.42
CA VAL A 26 8.95 1.00 13.32
C VAL A 26 8.64 -0.33 14.02
N ALA A 27 9.01 -0.44 15.30
CA ALA A 27 8.53 -1.54 16.13
C ALA A 27 7.08 -1.23 16.55
N ILE A 28 6.12 -1.97 16.01
CA ILE A 28 4.72 -1.89 16.43
C ILE A 28 4.51 -2.93 17.53
N ALA A 29 4.31 -2.48 18.77
CA ALA A 29 3.93 -3.36 19.86
C ALA A 29 2.42 -3.65 19.77
N LEU A 30 2.07 -4.92 19.51
CA LEU A 30 0.69 -5.36 19.42
C LEU A 30 0.37 -6.31 20.58
N GLN A 31 -0.85 -6.20 21.11
CA GLN A 31 -1.41 -7.26 21.96
C GLN A 31 -1.66 -8.53 21.10
N PRO A 32 -1.65 -9.74 21.68
CA PRO A 32 -1.77 -10.99 20.91
C PRO A 32 -3.02 -11.07 20.01
N ASN A 33 -4.15 -10.54 20.48
CA ASN A 33 -5.39 -10.46 19.71
C ASN A 33 -5.27 -9.49 18.50
N ALA A 34 -4.67 -8.32 18.71
CA ALA A 34 -4.43 -7.34 17.67
C ALA A 34 -3.43 -7.85 16.62
N ALA A 35 -2.39 -8.56 17.04
CA ALA A 35 -1.44 -9.21 16.13
C ALA A 35 -2.14 -10.25 15.24
N THR A 36 -2.96 -11.11 15.84
CA THR A 36 -3.74 -12.13 15.10
C THR A 36 -4.66 -11.49 14.06
N GLU A 37 -5.41 -10.45 14.46
CA GLU A 37 -6.34 -9.78 13.55
C GLU A 37 -5.61 -8.99 12.45
N THR A 38 -4.46 -8.39 12.77
CA THR A 38 -3.61 -7.71 11.78
C THR A 38 -3.10 -8.70 10.73
N ALA A 39 -2.61 -9.86 11.15
CA ALA A 39 -2.15 -10.91 10.24
C ALA A 39 -3.29 -11.40 9.33
N ARG A 40 -4.49 -11.62 9.89
CA ARG A 40 -5.67 -12.02 9.10
C ARG A 40 -5.99 -10.99 8.01
N ARG A 41 -6.01 -9.70 8.35
CA ARG A 41 -6.32 -8.63 7.40
C ARG A 41 -5.27 -8.49 6.30
N LEU A 42 -3.99 -8.63 6.65
CA LEU A 42 -2.91 -8.62 5.67
C LEU A 42 -3.00 -9.78 4.69
N LEU A 43 -3.35 -10.99 5.16
CA LEU A 43 -3.59 -12.13 4.28
C LEU A 43 -4.75 -11.87 3.33
N ALA A 44 -5.90 -11.41 3.83
CA ALA A 44 -7.06 -11.10 2.99
C ALA A 44 -6.76 -10.01 1.94
N ALA A 45 -5.95 -9.00 2.29
CA ALA A 45 -5.53 -7.98 1.35
C ALA A 45 -4.58 -8.53 0.27
N ALA A 46 -3.68 -9.45 0.64
CA ALA A 46 -2.79 -10.11 -0.30
C ALA A 46 -3.55 -11.00 -1.28
N ASP A 47 -4.55 -11.74 -0.80
CA ASP A 47 -5.43 -12.56 -1.65
C ASP A 47 -6.17 -11.68 -2.67
N LEU A 48 -6.76 -10.57 -2.20
CA LEU A 48 -7.45 -9.61 -3.07
C LEU A 48 -6.50 -8.98 -4.10
N ALA A 49 -5.26 -8.65 -3.72
CA ALA A 49 -4.27 -8.12 -4.65
C ALA A 49 -3.86 -9.17 -5.71
N ALA A 50 -3.74 -10.45 -5.32
CA ALA A 50 -3.44 -11.55 -6.24
C ALA A 50 -4.58 -11.77 -7.25
N GLU A 51 -5.83 -11.69 -6.82
CA GLU A 51 -7.00 -11.74 -7.71
C GLU A 51 -7.00 -10.57 -8.71
N GLN A 52 -6.70 -9.35 -8.24
CA GLN A 52 -6.61 -8.17 -9.10
C GLN A 52 -5.45 -8.23 -10.10
N ALA A 53 -4.34 -8.86 -9.75
CA ALA A 53 -3.22 -9.07 -10.65
C ALA A 53 -3.54 -10.06 -11.79
N GLN A 54 -4.51 -10.96 -11.58
CA GLN A 54 -4.98 -11.92 -12.60
C GLN A 54 -6.15 -11.38 -13.43
N ALA A 55 -6.85 -10.35 -12.94
CA ALA A 55 -7.89 -9.68 -13.71
C ALA A 55 -7.24 -8.99 -14.93
N PRO A 56 -7.80 -9.14 -16.15
CA PRO A 56 -7.31 -8.41 -17.30
C PRO A 56 -7.38 -6.92 -16.98
N ILE A 57 -6.25 -6.21 -17.11
CA ILE A 57 -6.24 -4.75 -17.10
C ILE A 57 -7.15 -4.34 -18.26
N GLN A 58 -8.41 -4.00 -17.97
CA GLN A 58 -9.21 -3.20 -18.88
C GLN A 58 -8.50 -1.85 -18.91
N VAL A 59 -7.60 -1.69 -19.88
CA VAL A 59 -7.11 -0.38 -20.29
C VAL A 59 -8.38 0.40 -20.57
N ALA A 60 -8.69 1.39 -19.72
CA ALA A 60 -9.75 2.33 -20.00
C ALA A 60 -9.36 3.01 -21.31
N ASP A 61 -10.00 2.55 -22.39
CA ASP A 61 -9.76 3.02 -23.74
C ASP A 61 -10.04 4.52 -23.82
N GLY A 62 -9.25 5.19 -24.64
CA GLY A 62 -9.01 6.62 -24.58
C GLY A 62 -10.26 7.50 -24.61
N GLY A 63 -10.30 8.46 -23.67
CA GLY A 63 -11.11 9.67 -23.76
C GLY A 63 -10.21 10.87 -23.55
N THR A 64 -9.55 11.34 -24.60
CA THR A 64 -8.95 12.68 -24.66
C THR A 64 -10.01 13.71 -24.31
N ALA A 65 -9.96 14.26 -23.08
CA ALA A 65 -10.64 15.50 -22.78
C ALA A 65 -9.77 16.65 -23.34
N SER A 66 -10.04 17.01 -24.59
CA SER A 66 -9.62 18.29 -25.17
C SER A 66 -10.11 19.41 -24.26
N ASN A 67 -9.20 20.10 -23.57
CA ASN A 67 -9.50 21.43 -23.05
C ASN A 67 -9.42 22.41 -24.21
N ASP A 68 -10.56 22.60 -24.89
CA ASP A 68 -10.75 23.75 -25.78
C ASP A 68 -11.09 24.97 -24.91
N THR A 69 -10.27 26.00 -25.04
CA THR A 69 -10.44 27.30 -24.36
C THR A 69 -10.85 28.30 -25.43
N VAL A 70 -12.09 28.78 -25.37
CA VAL A 70 -12.58 29.94 -26.14
C VAL A 70 -13.05 30.99 -25.16
#